data_AF-A0AA38HX71-F1
#
_entry.id   AF-A0AA38HX71-F1
#
_cell.length_a   1.000
_cell.length_b   1.000
_cell.length_c   1.000
_cell.angle_alpha   90.00
_cell.angle_beta   90.00
_cell.angle_gamma   90.00
#
_symmetry.space_group_name_H-M   'P 1'
#
loop_
_entity.id
_entity.type
_entity.pdbx_description
1 polymer ?
#
loop_
_entity_poly.entity_id
_entity_poly.type
_entity_poly.pdbx_seq_one_letter_code
_entity_poly.pdbx_strand_id
1 'polypeptide(L)'
;MFKFNEKPKYRAHEDTFILLRKLFYEYGHTRIYKILNKYNIYLHLCVHFFQFYYIYRHPHTDMLRYSSTWIIMTFVLTSMILSIVLDKRINKVYEAMESKLWSIHSVNAHVSKKIKNKSKKFNYLFTYTLLVVAGALGVVHLAIWGSLDDMYFSVLTFKAFFGSWSTVIEHFYFCTFLFAAYSSIRLPFLLLYSLLHLEIQFFLLNGHILCISRNVKVENMHDWVIQKDIERKIIFCIKQHIALRRIIIQLFDIIKITMPIFLFLACLGCVALMVLILVHLQSLHAISLVRLFFIVCANLLITWTVCEAGQRIIDETGATFDSLVKCPWYSWNTKNRRLLVIFMLNSRKPVSFYLAGITVDYTLTVKIYRISFSNALVFYNLNQSSLF
;
A
#
# COMPACT_ATOMS: atom_id res chain seq x y z
N MET A 1 -2.53 25.68 22.83
CA MET A 1 -1.62 24.98 23.77
C MET A 1 -1.81 23.48 23.57
N PHE A 2 -0.73 22.67 23.55
CA PHE A 2 -0.85 21.21 23.41
C PHE A 2 -1.39 20.61 24.72
N LYS A 3 -2.35 19.69 24.64
CA LYS A 3 -2.98 19.08 25.81
C LYS A 3 -2.24 17.80 26.20
N PHE A 4 -1.66 17.75 27.40
CA PHE A 4 -0.84 16.62 27.87
C PHE A 4 -1.59 15.61 28.77
N ASN A 5 -2.92 15.70 28.90
CA ASN A 5 -3.70 14.92 29.87
C ASN A 5 -4.99 14.27 29.34
N GLU A 6 -5.35 14.50 28.08
CA GLU A 6 -6.54 13.85 27.52
C GLU A 6 -6.20 12.39 27.17
N LYS A 7 -7.05 11.45 27.60
CA LYS A 7 -6.92 10.06 27.17
C LYS A 7 -6.99 10.03 25.64
N PRO A 8 -6.07 9.33 24.95
CA PRO A 8 -6.21 9.07 23.52
C PRO A 8 -7.58 8.45 23.29
N LYS A 9 -8.50 9.20 22.69
CA LYS A 9 -9.73 8.63 22.16
C LYS A 9 -9.87 9.15 20.74
N TYR A 10 -9.28 8.42 19.81
CA TYR A 10 -9.53 8.61 18.40
C TYR A 10 -11.03 8.48 18.15
N ARG A 11 -11.63 9.47 17.47
CA ARG A 11 -13.03 9.42 17.10
C ARG A 11 -13.15 9.18 15.60
N ALA A 12 -14.03 8.27 15.21
CA ALA A 12 -14.19 7.87 13.81
C ALA A 12 -14.50 9.04 12.84
N HIS A 13 -15.09 10.15 13.33
CA HIS A 13 -15.37 11.36 12.55
C HIS A 13 -14.17 12.30 12.39
N GLU A 14 -13.11 12.10 13.17
CA GLU A 14 -11.86 12.87 13.08
C GLU A 14 -10.87 12.22 12.09
N ASP A 15 -11.28 11.13 11.44
CA ASP A 15 -10.49 10.40 10.47
C ASP A 15 -10.23 11.26 9.22
N THR A 16 -9.00 11.75 9.11
CA THR A 16 -8.55 12.51 7.96
C THR A 16 -8.50 11.70 6.68
N PHE A 17 -8.53 10.37 6.76
CA PHE A 17 -8.50 9.41 5.65
C PHE A 17 -9.79 8.56 5.60
N ILE A 18 -10.92 9.14 6.02
CA ILE A 18 -12.21 8.44 6.13
C ILE A 18 -12.64 7.73 4.84
N LEU A 19 -12.30 8.27 3.66
CA LEU A 19 -12.63 7.66 2.37
C LEU A 19 -11.90 6.31 2.22
N LEU A 20 -10.61 6.27 2.54
CA LEU A 20 -9.80 5.05 2.50
C LEU A 20 -10.35 4.00 3.49
N ARG A 21 -10.67 4.42 4.72
CA ARG A 21 -11.26 3.53 5.73
C ARG A 21 -12.59 2.95 5.25
N LYS A 22 -13.54 3.79 4.82
CA LYS A 22 -14.86 3.33 4.37
C LYS A 22 -14.76 2.38 3.19
N LEU A 23 -13.98 2.74 2.17
CA LEU A 23 -13.89 1.98 0.93
C LEU A 23 -13.12 0.68 1.07
N PHE A 24 -12.00 0.63 1.81
CA PHE A 24 -11.12 -0.55 1.81
C PHE A 24 -11.18 -1.36 3.09
N TYR A 25 -11.50 -0.72 4.22
CA TYR A 25 -11.66 -1.40 5.51
C TYR A 25 -13.11 -1.77 5.78
N GLU A 26 -14.03 -0.79 5.90
CA GLU A 26 -15.41 -1.06 6.30
C GLU A 26 -16.15 -1.92 5.26
N TYR A 27 -16.14 -1.51 3.98
CA TYR A 27 -16.77 -2.30 2.90
C TYR A 27 -16.16 -3.70 2.79
N GLY A 28 -14.84 -3.81 2.91
CA GLY A 28 -14.13 -5.08 2.85
C GLY A 28 -14.45 -6.06 3.99
N HIS A 29 -14.99 -5.58 5.12
CA HIS A 29 -15.42 -6.41 6.23
C HIS A 29 -16.90 -6.82 6.14
N THR A 30 -17.66 -6.25 5.19
CA THR A 30 -19.06 -6.62 5.00
C THR A 30 -19.21 -8.08 4.58
N ARG A 31 -20.33 -8.70 5.00
CA ARG A 31 -20.68 -10.08 4.61
C ARG A 31 -20.80 -10.24 3.10
N ILE A 32 -21.35 -9.23 2.42
CA ILE A 32 -21.54 -9.20 0.96
C ILE A 32 -20.19 -9.31 0.26
N TYR A 33 -19.22 -8.46 0.63
CA TYR A 33 -17.87 -8.51 0.06
C TYR A 33 -17.24 -9.89 0.24
N LYS A 34 -17.32 -10.48 1.46
CA LYS A 34 -16.72 -11.79 1.74
C LYS A 34 -17.31 -12.91 0.89
N ILE A 35 -18.62 -12.87 0.63
CA ILE A 35 -19.30 -13.83 -0.25
C ILE A 35 -18.85 -13.64 -1.70
N LEU A 36 -18.88 -12.41 -2.21
CA LEU A 36 -18.47 -12.09 -3.58
C LEU A 36 -17.00 -12.44 -3.82
N ASN A 37 -16.11 -12.17 -2.85
CA ASN A 37 -14.68 -12.50 -2.95
C ASN A 37 -14.46 -14.01 -3.01
N LYS A 38 -15.15 -14.80 -2.19
CA LYS A 38 -15.08 -16.27 -2.27
C LYS A 38 -15.57 -16.78 -3.63
N TYR A 39 -16.71 -16.27 -4.10
CA TYR A 39 -17.26 -16.62 -5.41
C TYR A 39 -16.27 -16.33 -6.54
N ASN A 40 -15.68 -15.13 -6.55
CA ASN A 40 -14.67 -14.72 -7.52
C ASN A 40 -13.43 -15.63 -7.47
N ILE A 41 -12.93 -15.96 -6.27
CA ILE A 41 -11.79 -16.88 -6.13
C ILE A 41 -12.09 -18.22 -6.79
N TYR A 42 -13.26 -18.83 -6.53
CA TYR A 42 -13.63 -20.09 -7.17
C TYR A 42 -13.73 -19.96 -8.68
N LEU A 43 -14.41 -18.94 -9.19
CA LEU A 43 -14.56 -18.70 -10.63
C LEU A 43 -13.19 -18.56 -11.31
N HIS A 44 -12.32 -17.68 -10.80
CA HIS A 44 -11.01 -17.44 -11.38
C HIS A 44 -10.09 -18.67 -11.26
N LEU A 45 -10.15 -19.43 -10.17
CA LEU A 45 -9.42 -20.71 -10.03
C LEU A 45 -9.86 -21.71 -11.11
N CYS A 46 -11.17 -21.91 -11.31
CA CYS A 46 -11.68 -22.79 -12.35
C CYS A 46 -11.18 -22.38 -13.73
N VAL A 47 -11.19 -21.08 -14.05
CA VAL A 47 -10.66 -20.57 -15.32
C VAL A 47 -9.16 -20.83 -15.46
N HIS A 48 -8.36 -20.63 -14.40
CA HIS A 48 -6.93 -20.97 -14.43
C HIS A 48 -6.71 -22.46 -14.67
N PHE A 49 -7.48 -23.34 -14.03
CA PHE A 49 -7.39 -24.79 -14.27
C PHE A 49 -7.73 -25.17 -15.71
N PHE A 50 -8.77 -24.57 -16.31
CA PHE A 50 -9.08 -24.79 -17.72
C PHE A 50 -7.96 -24.30 -18.64
N GLN A 51 -7.36 -23.14 -18.34
CA GLN A 51 -6.22 -22.63 -19.09
C GLN A 51 -5.02 -23.57 -18.99
N PHE A 52 -4.65 -24.03 -17.79
CA PHE A 52 -3.57 -25.00 -17.60
C PHE A 52 -3.81 -26.30 -18.37
N TYR A 53 -5.03 -26.84 -18.28
CA TYR A 53 -5.39 -28.07 -19.00
C TYR A 53 -5.32 -27.88 -20.52
N TYR A 54 -5.73 -26.72 -21.03
CA TYR A 54 -5.62 -26.39 -22.45
C TYR A 54 -4.15 -26.29 -22.89
N ILE A 55 -3.29 -25.60 -22.15
CA ILE A 55 -1.84 -25.47 -22.41
C ILE A 55 -1.19 -26.86 -22.46
N TYR A 56 -1.55 -27.74 -21.51
CA TYR A 56 -1.02 -29.10 -21.45
C TYR A 56 -1.39 -29.93 -22.69
N ARG A 57 -2.62 -29.78 -23.20
CA ARG A 57 -3.10 -30.47 -24.40
C ARG A 57 -2.58 -29.86 -25.71
N HIS A 58 -2.37 -28.55 -25.74
CA HIS A 58 -2.01 -27.78 -26.93
C HIS A 58 -0.88 -26.81 -26.58
N PRO A 59 0.40 -27.27 -26.61
CA PRO A 59 1.53 -26.39 -26.42
C PRO A 59 1.56 -25.37 -27.57
N HIS A 60 1.07 -24.16 -27.29
CA HIS A 60 1.03 -23.05 -28.24
C HIS A 60 2.38 -22.31 -28.24
N THR A 61 2.87 -21.89 -29.40
CA THR A 61 4.13 -21.13 -29.52
C THR A 61 4.01 -19.74 -28.91
N ASP A 62 2.82 -19.13 -28.98
CA ASP A 62 2.60 -17.73 -28.57
C ASP A 62 2.29 -17.54 -27.07
N MET A 63 2.69 -18.47 -26.20
CA MET A 63 2.43 -18.35 -24.75
C MET A 63 3.02 -17.06 -24.14
N LEU A 64 4.12 -16.56 -24.71
CA LEU A 64 4.75 -15.31 -24.28
C LEU A 64 3.79 -14.12 -24.39
N ARG A 65 2.96 -14.06 -25.44
CA ARG A 65 1.97 -13.00 -25.66
C ARG A 65 0.96 -12.93 -24.51
N TYR A 66 0.52 -14.08 -24.02
CA TYR A 66 -0.50 -14.20 -22.98
C TYR A 66 0.05 -14.22 -21.55
N SER A 67 1.36 -14.41 -21.39
CA SER A 67 2.01 -14.56 -20.09
C SER A 67 1.73 -13.38 -19.14
N SER A 68 1.70 -12.15 -19.67
CA SER A 68 1.49 -10.93 -18.89
C SER A 68 0.12 -10.89 -18.20
N THR A 69 -0.96 -11.14 -18.95
CA THR A 69 -2.32 -11.14 -18.39
C THR A 69 -2.53 -12.30 -17.44
N TRP A 70 -1.91 -13.46 -17.72
CA TRP A 70 -1.97 -14.62 -16.84
C TRP A 70 -1.26 -14.39 -15.49
N ILE A 71 -0.08 -13.77 -15.50
CA ILE A 71 0.64 -13.39 -14.27
C ILE A 71 -0.14 -12.32 -13.50
N ILE A 72 -0.73 -11.33 -14.19
CA ILE A 72 -1.58 -10.31 -13.55
C ILE A 72 -2.81 -10.97 -12.90
N MET A 73 -3.46 -11.93 -13.56
CA MET A 73 -4.60 -12.64 -12.98
C MET A 73 -4.19 -13.52 -11.79
N THR A 74 -2.99 -14.11 -11.84
CA THR A 74 -2.40 -14.83 -10.70
C THR A 74 -2.14 -13.88 -9.52
N PHE A 75 -1.65 -12.67 -9.79
CA PHE A 75 -1.49 -11.61 -8.77
C PHE A 75 -2.83 -11.23 -8.14
N VAL A 76 -3.86 -11.00 -8.97
CA VAL A 76 -5.21 -10.65 -8.51
C VAL A 76 -5.80 -11.76 -7.64
N LEU A 77 -5.72 -13.01 -8.09
CA LEU A 77 -6.19 -14.17 -7.34
C LEU A 77 -5.45 -14.33 -6.01
N THR A 78 -4.14 -14.18 -6.02
CA THR A 78 -3.31 -14.23 -4.81
C THR A 78 -3.69 -13.13 -3.83
N SER A 79 -3.97 -11.91 -4.30
CA SER A 79 -4.45 -10.81 -3.46
C SER A 79 -5.82 -11.14 -2.82
N MET A 80 -6.75 -11.72 -3.59
CA MET A 80 -8.05 -12.15 -3.08
C MET A 80 -7.94 -13.24 -2.00
N ILE A 81 -7.03 -14.20 -2.17
CA ILE A 81 -6.78 -15.26 -1.18
C ILE A 81 -6.14 -14.67 0.08
N LEU A 82 -5.10 -13.86 -0.07
CA LEU A 82 -4.39 -13.23 1.05
C LEU A 82 -5.31 -12.30 1.84
N SER A 83 -6.27 -11.63 1.21
CA SER A 83 -7.22 -10.76 1.93
C SER A 83 -8.10 -11.55 2.91
N ILE A 84 -8.47 -12.79 2.59
CA ILE A 84 -9.20 -13.68 3.49
C ILE A 84 -8.28 -14.18 4.61
N VAL A 85 -7.07 -14.63 4.27
CA VAL A 85 -6.11 -15.18 5.23
C VAL A 85 -5.71 -14.13 6.29
N LEU A 86 -5.59 -12.86 5.89
CA LEU A 86 -5.09 -11.79 6.74
C LEU A 86 -6.18 -11.01 7.48
N ASP A 87 -7.47 -11.26 7.20
CA ASP A 87 -8.63 -10.51 7.75
C ASP A 87 -8.54 -10.32 9.28
N LYS A 88 -8.25 -11.39 10.03
CA LYS A 88 -8.11 -11.34 11.50
C LYS A 88 -6.92 -10.49 11.96
N ARG A 89 -5.78 -10.56 11.27
CA ARG A 89 -4.58 -9.79 11.62
C ARG A 89 -4.78 -8.31 11.32
N ILE A 90 -5.41 -8.00 10.19
CA ILE A 90 -5.77 -6.64 9.79
C ILE A 90 -6.71 -6.03 10.84
N ASN A 91 -7.80 -6.71 11.22
CA ASN A 91 -8.71 -6.21 12.27
C ASN A 91 -7.98 -5.87 13.57
N LYS A 92 -7.09 -6.76 14.03
CA LYS A 92 -6.30 -6.52 15.25
C LYS A 92 -5.44 -5.26 15.16
N VAL A 93 -4.84 -4.97 14.00
CA VAL A 93 -4.06 -3.74 13.77
C VAL A 93 -4.96 -2.51 13.83
N TYR A 94 -6.12 -2.56 13.19
CA TYR A 94 -7.06 -1.43 13.15
C TYR A 94 -7.69 -1.15 14.52
N GLU A 95 -8.08 -2.18 15.28
CA GLU A 95 -8.49 -2.03 16.68
C GLU A 95 -7.38 -1.40 17.54
N ALA A 96 -6.12 -1.79 17.31
CA ALA A 96 -4.98 -1.19 18.00
C ALA A 96 -4.77 0.28 17.60
N MET A 97 -5.02 0.64 16.34
CA MET A 97 -4.97 2.02 15.88
C MET A 97 -6.10 2.85 16.52
N GLU A 98 -7.35 2.42 16.43
CA GLU A 98 -8.48 3.15 17.00
C GLU A 98 -8.36 3.36 18.51
N SER A 99 -7.83 2.38 19.24
CA SER A 99 -7.70 2.46 20.70
C SER A 99 -6.49 3.28 21.20
N LYS A 100 -5.43 3.44 20.40
CA LYS A 100 -4.15 4.01 20.88
C LYS A 100 -3.73 5.32 20.20
N LEU A 101 -4.30 5.65 19.05
CA LEU A 101 -3.90 6.86 18.33
C LEU A 101 -4.46 8.13 18.99
N TRP A 102 -3.67 9.20 18.95
CA TRP A 102 -4.10 10.52 19.42
C TRP A 102 -5.08 11.16 18.45
N SER A 103 -6.00 11.93 19.00
CA SER A 103 -6.84 12.85 18.21
C SER A 103 -5.99 13.99 17.62
N ILE A 104 -6.34 14.42 16.42
CA ILE A 104 -5.73 15.58 15.74
C ILE A 104 -6.09 16.90 16.47
N HIS A 105 -7.04 16.87 17.41
CA HIS A 105 -7.40 18.01 18.26
C HIS A 105 -6.54 18.15 19.53
N SER A 106 -5.64 17.18 19.78
CA SER A 106 -4.66 17.27 20.89
C SER A 106 -3.66 18.43 20.71
N VAL A 107 -3.54 18.94 19.48
CA VAL A 107 -2.61 20.00 19.07
C VAL A 107 -3.33 21.32 18.80
N ASN A 108 -2.56 22.40 18.66
CA ASN A 108 -3.13 23.71 18.38
C ASN A 108 -3.91 23.73 17.04
N ALA A 109 -4.87 24.65 16.90
CA ALA A 109 -5.74 24.74 15.73
C ALA A 109 -4.97 24.95 14.43
N HIS A 110 -3.83 25.65 14.47
CA HIS A 110 -2.99 25.88 13.30
C HIS A 110 -2.35 24.59 12.76
N VAL A 111 -1.75 23.77 13.63
CA VAL A 111 -1.17 22.46 13.28
C VAL A 111 -2.26 21.50 12.82
N SER A 112 -3.41 21.48 13.52
CA SER A 112 -4.57 20.68 13.11
C SER A 112 -5.06 21.07 11.70
N LYS A 113 -5.16 22.37 11.40
CA LYS A 113 -5.51 22.87 10.05
C LYS A 113 -4.47 22.47 9.01
N LYS A 114 -3.18 22.52 9.33
CA LYS A 114 -2.10 22.08 8.44
C LYS A 114 -2.22 20.58 8.11
N ILE A 115 -2.47 19.74 9.12
CA ILE A 115 -2.68 18.29 8.94
C ILE A 115 -3.91 18.04 8.06
N LYS A 116 -5.04 18.70 8.33
CA LYS A 116 -6.26 18.57 7.53
C LYS A 116 -6.04 18.97 6.07
N ASN A 117 -5.32 20.07 5.82
CA ASN A 117 -5.02 20.52 4.46
C ASN A 117 -4.11 19.51 3.71
N LYS A 118 -3.04 19.03 4.36
CA LYS A 118 -2.14 18.01 3.79
C LYS A 118 -2.90 16.72 3.48
N SER A 119 -3.75 16.27 4.41
CA SER A 119 -4.53 15.04 4.27
C SER A 119 -5.62 15.16 3.20
N LYS A 120 -6.29 16.32 3.10
CA LYS A 120 -7.29 16.58 2.06
C LYS A 120 -6.66 16.53 0.66
N LYS A 121 -5.50 17.16 0.48
CA LYS A 121 -4.75 17.09 -0.79
C LYS A 121 -4.40 15.63 -1.12
N PHE A 122 -3.93 14.88 -0.13
CA PHE A 122 -3.55 13.48 -0.34
C PHE A 122 -4.76 12.60 -0.70
N ASN A 123 -5.84 12.66 0.08
CA ASN A 123 -7.08 11.91 -0.19
C ASN A 123 -7.66 12.24 -1.56
N TYR A 124 -7.78 13.53 -1.87
CA TYR A 124 -8.43 13.92 -3.11
C TYR A 124 -7.57 13.56 -4.30
N LEU A 125 -6.27 13.91 -4.27
CA LEU A 125 -5.41 13.65 -5.42
C LEU A 125 -5.15 12.15 -5.61
N PHE A 126 -4.72 11.43 -4.57
CA PHE A 126 -4.25 10.06 -4.76
C PHE A 126 -5.39 9.05 -4.74
N THR A 127 -6.32 9.15 -3.79
CA THR A 127 -7.41 8.16 -3.68
C THR A 127 -8.37 8.30 -4.85
N TYR A 128 -8.75 9.52 -5.24
CA TYR A 128 -9.67 9.71 -6.37
C TYR A 128 -9.03 9.32 -7.70
N THR A 129 -7.81 9.80 -7.99
CA THR A 129 -7.12 9.44 -9.24
C THR A 129 -6.95 7.94 -9.37
N LEU A 130 -6.61 7.23 -8.27
CA LEU A 130 -6.44 5.79 -8.34
C LEU A 130 -7.77 5.04 -8.48
N LEU A 131 -8.84 5.48 -7.81
CA LEU A 131 -10.18 4.91 -8.00
C LEU A 131 -10.69 5.12 -9.43
N VAL A 132 -10.44 6.29 -10.02
CA VAL A 132 -10.79 6.58 -11.43
C VAL A 132 -10.00 5.67 -12.37
N VAL A 133 -8.69 5.52 -12.15
CA VAL A 133 -7.86 4.64 -12.98
C VAL A 133 -8.28 3.17 -12.81
N ALA A 134 -8.58 2.71 -11.61
CA ALA A 134 -9.05 1.35 -11.36
C ALA A 134 -10.44 1.10 -11.96
N GLY A 135 -11.36 2.07 -11.86
CA GLY A 135 -12.68 2.02 -12.48
C GLY A 135 -12.59 2.00 -14.01
N ALA A 136 -11.79 2.91 -14.60
CA ALA A 136 -11.52 2.94 -16.03
C ALA A 136 -10.89 1.63 -16.51
N LEU A 137 -9.92 1.10 -15.76
CA LEU A 137 -9.32 -0.21 -16.04
C LEU A 137 -10.41 -1.30 -16.10
N GLY A 138 -11.31 -1.36 -15.12
CA GLY A 138 -12.39 -2.34 -15.14
C GLY A 138 -13.36 -2.17 -16.32
N VAL A 139 -13.70 -0.93 -16.68
CA VAL A 139 -14.62 -0.62 -17.80
C VAL A 139 -14.01 -0.98 -19.16
N VAL A 140 -12.74 -0.62 -19.41
CA VAL A 140 -12.05 -0.88 -20.69
C VAL A 140 -11.81 -2.38 -20.91
N HIS A 141 -11.79 -3.17 -19.82
CA HIS A 141 -11.67 -4.63 -19.87
C HIS A 141 -12.99 -5.38 -20.02
N LEU A 142 -14.13 -4.68 -20.07
CA LEU A 142 -15.40 -5.31 -20.44
C LEU A 142 -15.35 -5.79 -21.89
N ALA A 143 -15.92 -6.97 -22.14
CA ALA A 143 -15.98 -7.61 -23.46
C ALA A 143 -16.80 -6.84 -24.53
N ILE A 144 -17.36 -5.68 -24.16
CA ILE A 144 -18.15 -4.80 -25.03
C ILE A 144 -17.23 -4.03 -26.00
N TRP A 145 -15.98 -3.77 -25.59
CA TRP A 145 -15.07 -2.88 -26.32
C TRP A 145 -14.09 -3.66 -27.22
N GLY A 146 -14.60 -4.37 -28.22
CA GLY A 146 -13.79 -5.10 -29.20
C GLY A 146 -13.16 -6.39 -28.68
N SER A 147 -12.47 -7.12 -29.57
CA SER A 147 -11.93 -8.46 -29.27
C SER A 147 -10.94 -8.43 -28.10
N LEU A 148 -11.01 -9.46 -27.26
CA LEU A 148 -10.11 -9.73 -26.14
C LEU A 148 -9.07 -10.82 -26.48
N ASP A 149 -9.15 -11.41 -27.68
CA ASP A 149 -8.32 -12.53 -28.14
C ASP A 149 -6.82 -12.21 -28.14
N ASP A 150 -6.47 -10.93 -28.30
CA ASP A 150 -5.09 -10.47 -28.38
C ASP A 150 -4.36 -10.50 -27.04
N MET A 151 -5.10 -10.41 -25.93
CA MET A 151 -4.54 -10.21 -24.60
C MET A 151 -4.91 -11.35 -23.66
N TYR A 152 -6.05 -12.00 -23.84
CA TYR A 152 -6.60 -12.93 -22.86
C TYR A 152 -6.67 -14.36 -23.39
N PHE A 153 -5.78 -15.20 -22.87
CA PHE A 153 -5.78 -16.64 -23.16
C PHE A 153 -7.07 -17.36 -22.74
N SER A 154 -7.80 -16.80 -21.77
CA SER A 154 -9.10 -17.34 -21.35
C SER A 154 -10.11 -17.36 -22.50
N VAL A 155 -10.05 -16.39 -23.42
CA VAL A 155 -10.98 -16.32 -24.55
C VAL A 155 -10.74 -17.48 -25.51
N LEU A 156 -9.48 -17.75 -25.87
CA LEU A 156 -9.11 -18.93 -26.67
C LEU A 156 -9.54 -20.24 -26.00
N THR A 157 -9.31 -20.34 -24.69
CA THR A 157 -9.72 -21.51 -23.90
C THR A 157 -11.24 -21.70 -23.93
N PHE A 158 -12.01 -20.63 -23.78
CA PHE A 158 -13.47 -20.71 -23.80
C PHE A 158 -14.01 -21.08 -25.18
N LYS A 159 -13.47 -20.51 -26.26
CA LYS A 159 -13.83 -20.87 -27.63
C LYS A 159 -13.59 -22.36 -27.91
N ALA A 160 -12.45 -22.88 -27.45
CA ALA A 160 -12.10 -24.28 -27.65
C ALA A 160 -13.01 -25.26 -26.89
N PHE A 161 -13.38 -24.96 -25.64
CA PHE A 161 -14.19 -25.88 -24.82
C PHE A 161 -15.70 -25.72 -25.01
N PHE A 162 -16.19 -24.51 -25.26
CA PHE A 162 -17.63 -24.20 -25.23
C PHE A 162 -18.21 -23.81 -26.60
N GLY A 163 -17.38 -23.65 -27.64
CA GLY A 163 -17.83 -23.32 -28.98
C GLY A 163 -18.65 -22.03 -29.00
N SER A 164 -19.88 -22.09 -29.51
CA SER A 164 -20.80 -20.93 -29.60
C SER A 164 -21.21 -20.35 -28.24
N TRP A 165 -21.13 -21.12 -27.15
CA TRP A 165 -21.44 -20.65 -25.80
C TRP A 165 -20.29 -19.84 -25.18
N SER A 166 -19.11 -19.78 -25.81
CA SER A 166 -17.95 -19.07 -25.26
C SER A 166 -18.27 -17.60 -25.00
N THR A 167 -18.99 -16.93 -25.90
CA THR A 167 -19.35 -15.51 -25.77
C THR A 167 -20.12 -15.23 -24.47
N VAL A 168 -21.06 -16.08 -24.08
CA VAL A 168 -21.84 -15.89 -22.84
C VAL A 168 -20.93 -16.04 -21.61
N ILE A 169 -20.08 -17.07 -21.62
CA ILE A 169 -19.13 -17.35 -20.53
C ILE A 169 -18.08 -16.24 -20.42
N GLU A 170 -17.60 -15.73 -21.55
CA GLU A 170 -16.68 -14.59 -21.64
C GLU A 170 -17.30 -13.35 -20.97
N HIS A 171 -18.51 -12.93 -21.38
CA HIS A 171 -19.17 -11.78 -20.78
C HIS A 171 -19.36 -11.94 -19.27
N PHE A 172 -19.80 -13.13 -18.85
CA PHE A 172 -19.95 -13.44 -17.43
C PHE A 172 -18.62 -13.33 -16.66
N TYR A 173 -17.54 -13.89 -17.20
CA TYR A 173 -16.21 -13.85 -16.61
C TYR A 173 -15.63 -12.43 -16.56
N PHE A 174 -15.71 -11.66 -17.63
CA PHE A 174 -15.16 -10.29 -17.66
C PHE A 174 -15.98 -9.31 -16.81
N CYS A 175 -17.27 -9.56 -16.57
CA CYS A 175 -18.06 -8.79 -15.60
C CYS A 175 -17.49 -8.89 -14.17
N THR A 176 -16.82 -9.99 -13.81
CA THR A 176 -16.24 -10.14 -12.47
C THR A 176 -14.94 -9.34 -12.30
N PHE A 177 -14.34 -8.83 -13.38
CA PHE A 177 -13.06 -8.11 -13.34
C PHE A 177 -13.13 -6.81 -12.55
N LEU A 178 -14.28 -6.13 -12.55
CA LEU A 178 -14.48 -4.93 -11.73
C LEU A 178 -14.30 -5.24 -10.25
N PHE A 179 -14.90 -6.34 -9.79
CA PHE A 179 -14.77 -6.78 -8.40
C PHE A 179 -13.37 -7.33 -8.10
N ALA A 180 -12.79 -8.08 -9.05
CA ALA A 180 -11.44 -8.61 -8.92
C ALA A 180 -10.38 -7.50 -8.84
N ALA A 181 -10.53 -6.44 -9.65
CA ALA A 181 -9.69 -5.25 -9.64
C ALA A 181 -9.81 -4.48 -8.32
N TYR A 182 -11.03 -4.28 -7.81
CA TYR A 182 -11.23 -3.69 -6.47
C TYR A 182 -10.55 -4.54 -5.38
N SER A 183 -10.71 -5.86 -5.44
CA SER A 183 -10.16 -6.76 -4.44
C SER A 183 -8.63 -6.81 -4.49
N SER A 184 -8.02 -6.67 -5.67
CA SER A 184 -6.57 -6.71 -5.82
C SER A 184 -5.88 -5.48 -5.21
N ILE A 185 -6.50 -4.30 -5.32
CA ILE A 185 -5.97 -3.04 -4.76
C ILE A 185 -6.26 -2.90 -3.26
N ARG A 186 -7.20 -3.66 -2.70
CA ARG A 186 -7.63 -3.51 -1.30
C ARG A 186 -6.46 -3.60 -0.30
N LEU A 187 -5.63 -4.64 -0.39
CA LEU A 187 -4.53 -4.85 0.56
C LEU A 187 -3.48 -3.72 0.51
N PRO A 188 -2.94 -3.32 -0.66
CA PRO A 188 -2.09 -2.13 -0.78
C PRO A 188 -2.70 -0.87 -0.17
N PHE A 189 -4.01 -0.67 -0.33
CA PHE A 189 -4.72 0.51 0.16
C PHE A 189 -4.95 0.50 1.68
N LEU A 190 -5.16 -0.67 2.28
CA LEU A 190 -5.17 -0.82 3.73
C LEU A 190 -3.80 -0.50 4.31
N LEU A 191 -2.72 -0.98 3.69
CA LEU A 191 -1.36 -0.62 4.08
C LEU A 191 -1.13 0.89 3.96
N LEU A 192 -1.49 1.50 2.82
CA LEU A 192 -1.40 2.94 2.61
C LEU A 192 -2.13 3.73 3.69
N TYR A 193 -3.36 3.35 4.03
CA TYR A 193 -4.12 3.97 5.11
C TYR A 193 -3.38 3.89 6.45
N SER A 194 -2.87 2.71 6.82
CA SER A 194 -2.13 2.52 8.07
C SER A 194 -0.85 3.38 8.12
N LEU A 195 -0.10 3.45 7.02
CA LEU A 195 1.12 4.26 6.93
C LEU A 195 0.82 5.76 7.06
N LEU A 196 -0.20 6.26 6.36
CA LEU A 196 -0.57 7.69 6.46
C LEU A 196 -1.05 8.07 7.85
N HIS A 197 -1.79 7.19 8.53
CA HIS A 197 -2.18 7.44 9.91
C HIS A 197 -0.97 7.44 10.85
N LEU A 198 -0.05 6.50 10.70
CA LEU A 198 1.18 6.47 11.48
C LEU A 198 2.02 7.74 11.22
N GLU A 199 2.09 8.23 9.99
CA GLU A 199 2.80 9.47 9.60
C GLU A 199 2.25 10.65 10.41
N ILE A 200 0.92 10.83 10.41
CA ILE A 200 0.28 11.89 11.21
C ILE A 200 0.62 11.74 12.69
N GLN A 201 0.65 10.52 13.21
CA GLN A 201 0.88 10.29 14.64
C GLN A 201 2.32 10.58 15.06
N PHE A 202 3.30 10.24 14.23
CA PHE A 202 4.68 10.66 14.43
C PHE A 202 4.84 12.17 14.30
N PHE A 203 4.16 12.79 13.32
CA PHE A 203 4.14 14.25 13.19
C PHE A 203 3.57 14.94 14.45
N LEU A 204 2.49 14.40 15.03
CA LEU A 204 1.92 14.89 16.30
C LEU A 204 2.90 14.69 17.47
N LEU A 205 3.53 13.53 17.57
CA LEU A 205 4.56 13.22 18.57
C LEU A 205 5.73 14.21 18.49
N ASN A 206 6.24 14.47 17.28
CA ASN A 206 7.31 15.43 17.03
C ASN A 206 6.89 16.85 17.47
N GLY A 207 5.64 17.24 17.19
CA GLY A 207 5.06 18.49 17.68
C GLY A 207 5.02 18.60 19.20
N HIS A 208 4.61 17.53 19.91
CA HIS A 208 4.62 17.49 21.38
C HIS A 208 6.04 17.60 21.95
N ILE A 209 7.02 16.91 21.36
CA ILE A 209 8.43 16.96 21.77
C ILE A 209 8.98 18.39 21.62
N LEU A 210 8.74 19.03 20.47
CA LEU A 210 9.19 20.41 20.22
C LEU A 210 8.53 21.42 21.18
N CYS A 211 7.29 21.15 21.62
CA CYS A 211 6.65 21.98 22.64
C CYS A 211 7.26 21.87 24.03
N ILE A 212 7.85 20.71 24.38
CA ILE A 212 8.66 20.59 25.60
C ILE A 212 9.89 21.50 25.48
N SER A 213 10.49 21.59 24.29
CA SER A 213 11.66 22.44 24.05
C SER A 213 11.36 23.94 24.12
N ARG A 214 10.24 24.40 23.57
CA ARG A 214 9.95 25.85 23.40
C ARG A 214 9.43 26.55 24.64
N ASN A 215 8.75 25.83 25.52
CA ASN A 215 8.02 26.44 26.63
C ASN A 215 8.86 26.62 27.91
N VAL A 216 10.14 26.25 27.88
CA VAL A 216 11.01 26.30 29.06
C VAL A 216 12.04 27.41 28.88
N LYS A 217 11.86 28.51 29.62
CA LYS A 217 12.90 29.56 29.75
C LYS A 217 14.00 29.04 30.66
N VAL A 218 15.27 29.24 30.26
CA VAL A 218 16.45 28.73 30.97
C VAL A 218 16.50 29.22 32.43
N GLU A 219 16.05 30.45 32.66
CA GLU A 219 16.03 31.12 33.98
C GLU A 219 15.19 30.38 35.05
N ASN A 220 14.15 29.63 34.65
CA ASN A 220 13.24 28.97 35.59
C ASN A 220 13.55 27.47 35.79
N MET A 221 14.64 26.95 35.22
CA MET A 221 14.87 25.50 35.14
C MET A 221 15.34 24.84 36.45
N HIS A 222 15.68 25.62 37.48
CA HIS A 222 15.95 25.09 38.81
C HIS A 222 14.67 24.81 39.62
N ASP A 223 13.50 25.26 39.14
CA ASP A 223 12.23 24.97 39.78
C ASP A 223 11.87 23.47 39.64
N TRP A 224 11.69 22.82 40.79
CA TRP A 224 11.29 21.42 40.88
C TRP A 224 9.94 21.16 40.18
N VAL A 225 9.02 22.14 40.18
CA VAL A 225 7.70 22.03 39.55
C VAL A 225 7.87 21.90 38.03
N ILE A 226 8.74 22.72 37.44
CA ILE A 226 9.05 22.70 36.00
C ILE A 226 9.74 21.39 35.62
N GLN A 227 10.72 20.93 36.41
CA GLN A 227 11.40 19.66 36.14
C GLN A 227 10.45 18.47 36.19
N LYS A 228 9.49 18.47 37.13
CA LYS A 228 8.46 17.41 37.25
C LYS A 228 7.47 17.45 36.09
N ASP A 229 7.11 18.63 35.61
CA ASP A 229 6.27 18.79 34.42
C ASP A 229 6.98 18.31 33.13
N ILE A 230 8.27 18.64 32.97
CA ILE A 230 9.11 18.10 31.88
C ILE A 230 9.14 16.58 31.93
N GLU A 231 9.38 16.00 33.12
CA GLU A 231 9.39 14.54 33.32
C GLU A 231 8.08 13.92 32.82
N ARG A 232 6.94 14.47 33.29
CA ARG A 232 5.61 14.00 32.92
C ARG A 232 5.38 14.06 31.41
N LYS A 233 5.77 15.15 30.75
CA LYS A 233 5.59 15.35 29.29
C LYS A 233 6.48 14.41 28.48
N ILE A 234 7.72 14.18 28.90
CA ILE A 234 8.62 13.20 28.25
C ILE A 234 8.04 11.79 28.38
N ILE A 235 7.62 11.39 29.59
CA ILE A 235 7.00 10.07 29.82
C ILE A 235 5.75 9.90 28.95
N PHE A 236 4.93 10.95 28.80
CA PHE A 236 3.78 10.93 27.91
C PHE A 236 4.16 10.66 26.45
N CYS A 237 5.19 11.35 25.94
CA CYS A 237 5.70 11.14 24.57
C CYS A 237 6.30 9.74 24.39
N ILE A 238 7.06 9.24 25.37
CA ILE A 238 7.65 7.88 25.35
C ILE A 238 6.55 6.82 25.29
N LYS A 239 5.49 6.96 26.10
CA LYS A 239 4.35 6.02 26.09
C LYS A 239 3.71 5.95 24.71
N GLN A 240 3.52 7.09 24.05
CA GLN A 240 2.97 7.12 22.70
C GLN A 240 3.92 6.53 21.67
N HIS A 241 5.21 6.88 21.71
CA HIS A 241 6.21 6.29 20.83
C HIS A 241 6.22 4.75 20.92
N ILE A 242 6.15 4.20 22.12
CA ILE A 242 6.04 2.75 22.35
C ILE A 242 4.75 2.18 21.73
N ALA A 243 3.61 2.86 21.90
CA ALA A 243 2.34 2.43 21.32
C ALA A 243 2.38 2.40 19.79
N LEU A 244 2.90 3.45 19.15
CA LEU A 244 3.07 3.53 17.70
C LEU A 244 4.02 2.44 17.18
N ARG A 245 5.15 2.23 17.87
CA ARG A 245 6.09 1.17 17.50
C ARG A 245 5.47 -0.23 17.57
N ARG A 246 4.60 -0.49 18.56
CA ARG A 246 3.86 -1.76 18.63
C ARG A 246 2.90 -1.95 17.45
N ILE A 247 2.22 -0.90 17.00
CA ILE A 247 1.34 -0.94 15.82
C ILE A 247 2.16 -1.24 14.56
N ILE A 248 3.30 -0.56 14.40
CA ILE A 248 4.24 -0.82 13.29
C ILE A 248 4.70 -2.28 13.27
N ILE A 249 5.06 -2.85 14.43
CA ILE A 249 5.49 -4.26 14.49
C ILE A 249 4.37 -5.19 14.02
N GLN A 250 3.13 -4.97 14.45
CA GLN A 250 1.99 -5.77 13.99
C GLN A 250 1.74 -5.61 12.48
N LEU A 251 1.93 -4.40 11.93
CA LEU A 251 1.84 -4.14 10.50
C LEU A 251 2.98 -4.85 9.73
N PHE A 252 4.20 -4.81 10.29
CA PHE A 252 5.36 -5.48 9.73
C PHE A 252 5.18 -7.00 9.68
N ASP A 253 4.53 -7.60 10.68
CA ASP A 253 4.20 -9.03 10.66
C ASP A 253 3.28 -9.42 9.49
N ILE A 254 2.38 -8.51 9.07
CA ILE A 254 1.54 -8.70 7.88
C ILE A 254 2.39 -8.56 6.62
N ILE A 255 3.18 -7.48 6.53
CA ILE A 255 4.03 -7.18 5.36
C ILE A 255 5.05 -8.30 5.13
N LYS A 256 5.65 -8.86 6.18
CA LYS A 256 6.61 -9.95 6.07
C LYS A 256 6.04 -11.18 5.36
N ILE A 257 4.74 -11.45 5.53
CA ILE A 257 4.05 -12.56 4.88
C ILE A 257 3.72 -12.21 3.43
N THR A 258 3.24 -11.00 3.17
CA THR A 258 2.70 -10.62 1.85
C THR A 258 3.75 -10.13 0.87
N MET A 259 4.78 -9.43 1.36
CA MET A 259 5.76 -8.73 0.53
C MET A 259 6.56 -9.66 -0.39
N PRO A 260 7.08 -10.82 0.04
CA PRO A 260 7.79 -11.73 -0.88
C PRO A 260 6.92 -12.17 -2.05
N ILE A 261 5.67 -12.53 -1.75
CA ILE A 261 4.71 -13.05 -2.73
C ILE A 261 4.37 -11.96 -3.75
N PHE A 262 3.99 -10.78 -3.25
CA PHE A 262 3.62 -9.67 -4.13
C PHE A 262 4.81 -9.12 -4.90
N LEU A 263 6.00 -9.05 -4.30
CA LEU A 263 7.19 -8.57 -5.00
C LEU A 263 7.59 -9.54 -6.12
N PHE A 264 7.56 -10.84 -5.86
CA PHE A 264 7.83 -11.85 -6.87
C PHE A 264 6.85 -11.75 -8.05
N LEU A 265 5.55 -11.74 -7.76
CA LEU A 265 4.52 -11.63 -8.79
C LEU A 265 4.54 -10.28 -9.52
N ALA A 266 4.83 -9.18 -8.82
CA ALA A 266 4.95 -7.86 -9.42
C ALA A 266 6.16 -7.77 -10.35
N CYS A 267 7.33 -8.27 -9.93
CA CYS A 267 8.51 -8.32 -10.79
C CYS A 267 8.27 -9.17 -12.04
N LEU A 268 7.68 -10.37 -11.89
CA LEU A 268 7.32 -11.21 -13.03
C LEU A 268 6.30 -10.52 -13.95
N GLY A 269 5.28 -9.89 -13.37
CA GLY A 269 4.26 -9.16 -14.12
C GLY A 269 4.83 -7.97 -14.88
N CYS A 270 5.73 -7.20 -14.26
CA CYS A 270 6.41 -6.08 -14.91
C CYS A 270 7.34 -6.56 -16.04
N VAL A 271 8.09 -7.64 -15.85
CA VAL A 271 8.91 -8.24 -16.93
C VAL A 271 8.01 -8.67 -18.10
N ALA A 272 6.96 -9.43 -17.83
CA ALA A 272 6.05 -9.93 -18.87
C ALA A 272 5.33 -8.78 -19.60
N LEU A 273 4.93 -7.73 -18.88
CA LEU A 273 4.32 -6.54 -19.45
C LEU A 273 5.30 -5.79 -20.36
N MET A 274 6.55 -5.64 -19.94
CA MET A 274 7.59 -5.00 -20.75
C MET A 274 7.92 -5.83 -22.00
N VAL A 275 7.96 -7.15 -21.90
CA VAL A 275 8.13 -8.04 -23.07
C VAL A 275 6.97 -7.88 -24.04
N LEU A 276 5.73 -7.84 -23.55
CA LEU A 276 4.55 -7.60 -24.39
C LEU A 276 4.66 -6.25 -25.14
N ILE A 277 5.11 -5.20 -24.44
CA ILE A 277 5.32 -3.88 -25.04
C ILE A 277 6.47 -3.90 -26.08
N LEU A 278 7.59 -4.54 -25.79
CA LEU A 278 8.75 -4.51 -26.70
C LEU A 278 8.55 -5.37 -27.95
N VAL A 279 7.92 -6.54 -27.79
CA VAL A 279 7.81 -7.54 -28.88
C VAL A 279 6.53 -7.35 -29.70
N HIS A 280 5.40 -7.05 -29.06
CA HIS A 280 4.09 -7.15 -29.70
C HIS A 280 3.34 -5.84 -29.88
N LEU A 281 3.86 -4.69 -29.43
CA LEU A 281 3.14 -3.41 -29.46
C LEU A 281 2.63 -3.02 -30.85
N GLN A 282 3.41 -3.26 -31.90
CA GLN A 282 3.02 -2.95 -33.28
C GLN A 282 1.90 -3.85 -33.82
N SER A 283 1.75 -5.05 -33.26
CA SER A 283 0.74 -6.03 -33.67
C SER A 283 -0.60 -5.86 -32.93
N LEU A 284 -0.67 -5.01 -31.91
CA LEU A 284 -1.86 -4.84 -31.09
C LEU A 284 -2.88 -3.89 -31.74
N HIS A 285 -4.15 -4.26 -31.69
CA HIS A 285 -5.25 -3.36 -32.04
C HIS A 285 -5.34 -2.15 -31.10
N ALA A 286 -5.91 -1.05 -31.60
CA ALA A 286 -6.01 0.22 -30.85
C ALA A 286 -6.67 0.06 -29.47
N ILE A 287 -7.69 -0.79 -29.34
CA ILE A 287 -8.37 -1.01 -28.05
C ILE A 287 -7.47 -1.78 -27.07
N SER A 288 -6.71 -2.77 -27.56
CA SER A 288 -5.71 -3.49 -26.76
C SER A 288 -4.60 -2.56 -26.27
N LEU A 289 -4.20 -1.56 -27.08
CA LEU A 289 -3.27 -0.51 -26.66
C LEU A 289 -3.83 0.35 -25.52
N VAL A 290 -5.11 0.73 -25.59
CA VAL A 290 -5.78 1.48 -24.51
C VAL A 290 -5.83 0.65 -23.23
N ARG A 291 -6.18 -0.65 -23.31
CA ARG A 291 -6.16 -1.57 -22.17
C ARG A 291 -4.77 -1.64 -21.53
N LEU A 292 -3.74 -1.82 -22.35
CA LEU A 292 -2.34 -1.88 -21.94
C LEU A 292 -1.90 -0.59 -21.23
N PHE A 293 -2.27 0.57 -21.78
CA PHE A 293 -2.00 1.86 -21.18
C PHE A 293 -2.58 1.98 -19.76
N PHE A 294 -3.85 1.63 -19.57
CA PHE A 294 -4.47 1.67 -18.24
C PHE A 294 -3.82 0.67 -17.25
N ILE A 295 -3.40 -0.51 -17.72
CA ILE A 295 -2.65 -1.46 -16.89
C ILE A 295 -1.33 -0.84 -16.43
N VAL A 296 -0.56 -0.24 -17.34
CA VAL A 296 0.73 0.40 -17.02
C VAL A 296 0.53 1.56 -16.03
N CYS A 297 -0.45 2.43 -16.29
CA CYS A 297 -0.77 3.55 -15.41
C CYS A 297 -1.20 3.08 -14.01
N ALA A 298 -2.05 2.07 -13.91
CA ALA A 298 -2.49 1.52 -12.63
C ALA A 298 -1.29 0.97 -11.83
N ASN A 299 -0.42 0.19 -12.46
CA ASN A 299 0.77 -0.38 -11.82
C ASN A 299 1.74 0.70 -11.32
N LEU A 300 2.00 1.73 -12.14
CA LEU A 300 2.85 2.87 -11.76
C LEU A 300 2.28 3.63 -10.56
N LEU A 301 0.98 3.93 -10.59
CA LEU A 301 0.32 4.67 -9.52
C LEU A 301 0.29 3.86 -8.21
N ILE A 302 -0.03 2.57 -8.25
CA ILE A 302 -0.04 1.71 -7.05
C ILE A 302 1.37 1.62 -6.46
N THR A 303 2.38 1.36 -7.29
CA THR A 303 3.77 1.23 -6.82
C THR A 303 4.28 2.54 -6.23
N TRP A 304 4.03 3.67 -6.93
CA TRP A 304 4.43 4.99 -6.46
C TRP A 304 3.75 5.36 -5.14
N THR A 305 2.43 5.18 -5.02
CA THR A 305 1.69 5.56 -3.80
C THR A 305 2.14 4.79 -2.57
N VAL A 306 2.42 3.49 -2.69
CA VAL A 306 2.92 2.67 -1.58
C VAL A 306 4.33 3.10 -1.17
N CYS A 307 5.22 3.35 -2.14
CA CYS A 307 6.60 3.76 -1.86
C CYS A 307 6.67 5.19 -1.30
N GLU A 308 5.83 6.11 -1.78
CA GLU A 308 5.66 7.46 -1.24
C GLU A 308 5.26 7.42 0.24
N ALA A 309 4.27 6.60 0.59
CA ALA A 309 3.83 6.46 1.97
C ALA A 309 4.89 5.80 2.86
N GLY A 310 5.62 4.81 2.33
CA GLY A 310 6.76 4.20 3.00
C GLY A 310 7.87 5.22 3.31
N GLN A 311 8.25 6.02 2.32
CA GLN A 311 9.26 7.07 2.49
C GLN A 311 8.85 8.10 3.54
N ARG A 312 7.60 8.58 3.51
CA ARG A 312 7.12 9.57 4.49
C ARG A 312 7.19 9.08 5.93
N ILE A 313 6.93 7.79 6.15
CA ILE A 313 7.09 7.19 7.47
C ILE A 313 8.55 7.17 7.91
N ILE A 314 9.47 6.83 7.01
CA ILE A 314 10.91 6.85 7.29
C ILE A 314 11.34 8.28 7.67
N ASP A 315 10.90 9.28 6.91
CA ASP A 315 11.23 10.68 7.13
C ASP A 315 10.67 11.20 8.47
N GLU A 316 9.39 10.98 8.76
CA GLU A 316 8.75 11.46 10.00
C GLU A 316 9.26 10.74 11.25
N THR A 317 9.63 9.47 11.14
CA THR A 317 10.25 8.73 12.26
C THR A 317 11.70 9.14 12.49
N GLY A 318 12.45 9.46 11.42
CA GLY A 318 13.76 10.10 11.52
C GLY A 318 13.69 11.47 12.21
N ALA A 319 12.69 12.28 11.85
CA ALA A 319 12.47 13.60 12.45
C ALA A 319 12.17 13.55 13.97
N THR A 320 11.76 12.40 14.52
CA THR A 320 11.63 12.21 15.97
C THR A 320 12.96 12.36 16.68
N PHE A 321 14.04 11.77 16.15
CA PHE A 321 15.37 11.93 16.73
C PHE A 321 15.81 13.40 16.68
N ASP A 322 15.66 14.06 15.53
CA ASP A 322 16.02 15.47 15.37
C ASP A 322 15.23 16.39 16.31
N SER A 323 13.96 16.06 16.56
CA SER A 323 13.11 16.79 17.50
C SER A 323 13.57 16.63 18.96
N LEU A 324 14.04 15.44 19.34
CA LEU A 324 14.57 15.16 20.67
C LEU A 324 15.91 15.86 20.92
N VAL A 325 16.80 15.89 19.92
CA VAL A 325 18.10 16.57 20.01
C VAL A 325 17.94 18.07 20.24
N LYS A 326 16.88 18.69 19.70
CA LYS A 326 16.58 20.12 19.87
C LYS A 326 16.14 20.49 21.28
N CYS A 327 15.80 19.53 22.14
CA CYS A 327 15.42 19.83 23.51
C CYS A 327 16.60 20.43 24.31
N PRO A 328 16.36 21.41 25.20
CA PRO A 328 17.40 22.01 26.05
C PRO A 328 17.77 21.06 27.20
N TRP A 329 18.35 19.90 26.88
CA TRP A 329 18.61 18.83 27.83
C TRP A 329 19.71 19.16 28.84
N TYR A 330 20.64 20.04 28.46
CA TYR A 330 21.78 20.48 29.27
C TYR A 330 21.37 21.20 30.56
N SER A 331 20.14 21.66 30.64
CA SER A 331 19.58 22.40 31.77
C SER A 331 18.48 21.60 32.51
N TRP A 332 18.23 20.36 32.11
CA TRP A 332 17.33 19.44 32.83
C TRP A 332 18.04 18.74 33.98
N ASN A 333 17.29 18.20 34.94
CA ASN A 333 17.87 17.35 35.98
C ASN A 333 18.38 16.00 35.41
N THR A 334 19.21 15.29 36.19
CA THR A 334 19.83 14.02 35.77
C THR A 334 18.81 12.97 35.35
N LYS A 335 17.65 12.92 36.01
CA LYS A 335 16.57 11.97 35.72
C LYS A 335 15.96 12.22 34.33
N ASN A 336 15.61 13.46 34.03
CA ASN A 336 15.04 13.88 32.75
C ASN A 336 16.04 13.70 31.60
N ARG A 337 17.32 14.02 31.83
CA ARG A 337 18.39 13.75 30.85
C ARG A 337 18.49 12.28 30.52
N ARG A 338 18.47 11.40 31.53
CA ARG A 338 18.52 9.94 31.34
C ARG A 338 17.33 9.44 30.53
N LEU A 339 16.11 9.91 30.83
CA LEU A 339 14.91 9.57 30.07
C LEU A 339 15.02 10.00 28.60
N LEU A 340 15.49 11.23 28.35
CA LEU A 340 15.67 11.74 27.00
C LEU A 340 16.70 10.92 26.22
N VAL A 341 17.85 10.61 26.83
CA VAL A 341 18.90 9.80 26.19
C VAL A 341 18.37 8.42 25.82
N ILE A 342 17.63 7.76 26.72
CA ILE A 342 16.98 6.48 26.41
C ILE A 342 16.01 6.65 25.22
N PHE A 343 15.22 7.73 25.20
CA PHE A 343 14.31 7.99 24.09
C PHE A 343 15.08 8.20 22.77
N MET A 344 16.10 9.05 22.76
CA MET A 344 16.96 9.29 21.59
C MET A 344 17.61 8.01 21.07
N LEU A 345 18.14 7.16 21.96
CA LEU A 345 18.72 5.86 21.58
C LEU A 345 17.69 4.95 20.89
N ASN A 346 16.44 4.98 21.36
CA ASN A 346 15.35 4.19 20.77
C ASN A 346 14.76 4.79 19.48
N SER A 347 15.02 6.06 19.20
CA SER A 347 14.55 6.77 17.99
C SER A 347 15.66 6.98 16.95
N ARG A 348 16.90 6.58 17.23
CA ARG A 348 18.06 6.80 16.34
C ARG A 348 17.91 6.14 14.97
N LYS A 349 17.26 4.98 14.89
CA LYS A 349 17.03 4.29 13.62
C LYS A 349 15.61 4.59 13.15
N PRO A 350 15.43 5.25 12.00
CA PRO A 350 14.10 5.47 11.46
C PRO A 350 13.43 4.12 11.18
N VAL A 351 12.11 4.10 11.27
CA VAL A 351 11.34 2.89 11.04
C VAL A 351 11.25 2.66 9.55
N SER A 352 11.98 1.66 9.06
CA SER A 352 11.89 1.20 7.67
C SER A 352 11.29 -0.21 7.61
N PHE A 353 10.38 -0.44 6.67
CA PHE A 353 9.91 -1.79 6.33
C PHE A 353 10.99 -2.48 5.49
N TYR A 354 11.89 -3.21 6.16
CA TYR A 354 13.01 -3.91 5.54
C TYR A 354 12.77 -5.42 5.50
N LEU A 355 12.89 -6.01 4.31
CA LEU A 355 12.85 -7.46 4.12
C LEU A 355 13.95 -7.89 3.16
N ALA A 356 14.89 -8.72 3.62
CA ALA A 356 15.94 -9.33 2.80
C ALA A 356 16.71 -8.34 1.89
N GLY A 357 17.05 -7.14 2.38
CA GLY A 357 17.76 -6.12 1.59
C GLY A 357 16.85 -5.11 0.90
N ILE A 358 15.54 -5.27 1.03
CA ILE A 358 14.53 -4.49 0.29
C ILE A 358 13.75 -3.63 1.27
N THR A 359 13.82 -2.32 1.07
CA THR A 359 13.09 -1.30 1.81
C THR A 359 11.87 -0.84 1.00
N VAL A 360 10.74 -0.60 1.64
CA VAL A 360 9.58 0.03 0.99
C VAL A 360 9.81 1.55 0.92
N ASP A 361 10.60 1.97 -0.06
CA ASP A 361 10.98 3.36 -0.33
C ASP A 361 11.04 3.60 -1.85
N TYR A 362 11.48 4.79 -2.29
CA TYR A 362 11.63 5.07 -3.72
C TYR A 362 12.67 4.18 -4.42
N THR A 363 13.66 3.66 -3.68
CA THR A 363 14.68 2.76 -4.22
C THR A 363 14.05 1.45 -4.71
N LEU A 364 13.00 0.96 -4.04
CA LEU A 364 12.25 -0.22 -4.48
C LEU A 364 11.66 -0.04 -5.88
N THR A 365 10.96 1.06 -6.10
CA THR A 365 10.34 1.40 -7.39
C THR A 365 11.39 1.37 -8.50
N VAL A 366 12.51 2.07 -8.30
CA VAL A 366 13.60 2.13 -9.29
C VAL A 366 14.19 0.75 -9.54
N LYS A 367 14.41 -0.06 -8.49
CA LYS A 367 14.93 -1.44 -8.63
C LYS A 367 13.98 -2.33 -9.43
N ILE A 368 12.68 -2.32 -9.13
CA ILE A 368 11.68 -3.14 -9.85
C ILE A 368 11.68 -2.81 -11.34
N TYR A 369 11.60 -1.51 -11.69
CA TYR A 369 11.57 -1.12 -13.10
C TYR A 369 12.88 -1.37 -13.83
N ARG A 370 14.03 -1.15 -13.18
CA ARG A 370 15.34 -1.45 -13.76
C ARG A 370 15.48 -2.95 -14.07
N ILE A 371 15.16 -3.81 -13.10
CA ILE A 371 15.20 -5.27 -13.28
C ILE A 371 14.24 -5.67 -14.40
N SER A 372 13.02 -5.11 -14.41
CA SER A 372 12.01 -5.45 -15.41
C SER A 372 12.45 -5.08 -16.83
N PHE A 373 12.99 -3.87 -17.02
CA PHE A 373 13.47 -3.40 -18.31
C PHE A 373 14.69 -4.19 -18.79
N SER A 374 15.68 -4.44 -17.91
CA SER A 374 16.87 -5.22 -18.27
C SER A 374 16.52 -6.64 -18.71
N ASN A 375 15.63 -7.34 -18.00
CA ASN A 375 15.20 -8.67 -18.39
C ASN A 375 14.38 -8.66 -19.69
N ALA A 376 13.46 -7.70 -19.84
CA ALA A 376 12.66 -7.59 -21.05
C ALA A 376 13.52 -7.32 -22.30
N LEU A 377 14.58 -6.52 -22.16
CA LEU A 377 15.54 -6.28 -23.25
C LEU A 377 16.31 -7.54 -23.64
N VAL A 378 16.69 -8.38 -22.66
CA VAL A 378 17.32 -9.68 -22.94
C VAL A 378 16.38 -10.58 -23.74
N PHE A 379 15.12 -10.69 -23.33
CA PHE A 379 14.12 -11.47 -24.08
C PHE A 379 13.89 -10.92 -25.49
N TYR A 380 13.86 -9.60 -25.64
CA TYR A 380 13.75 -8.96 -26.95
C TYR A 380 14.92 -9.33 -27.88
N ASN A 381 16.15 -9.24 -27.39
CA ASN A 381 17.34 -9.58 -28.15
C ASN A 381 17.39 -11.07 -28.52
N LEU A 382 16.99 -11.97 -27.59
CA LEU A 382 16.90 -13.40 -27.87
C LEU A 382 15.89 -13.69 -28.98
N ASN A 383 14.72 -13.05 -28.93
CA ASN A 383 13.68 -13.22 -29.95
C ASN A 383 14.12 -12.69 -31.33
N GLN A 384 14.89 -11.61 -31.39
CA GLN A 384 15.50 -11.15 -32.64
C GLN A 384 16.55 -12.13 -33.16
N SER A 385 17.39 -12.69 -32.28
CA SER A 385 18.43 -13.65 -32.69
C SER A 385 17.88 -14.97 -33.22
N SER A 386 16.69 -15.39 -32.79
CA SER A 386 16.03 -16.61 -33.30
C SER A 386 15.35 -16.44 -34.66
N LEU A 387 15.27 -15.21 -35.17
CA LEU A 387 14.70 -14.90 -36.49
C LEU A 387 15.76 -14.87 -37.61
N PHE A 388 17.04 -14.96 -37.26
CA PHE A 388 18.18 -15.14 -38.17
C PHE A 388 18.70 -16.57 -38.07
#